data_AF-A0A392NSQ6-F1
#
_entry.id   AF-A0A392NSQ6-F1
#
_cell.length_a   1.000
_cell.length_b   1.000
_cell.length_c   1.000
_cell.angle_alpha   90.00
_cell.angle_beta   90.00
_cell.angle_gamma   90.00
#
_symmetry.space_group_name_H-M   'P 1'
#
loop_
_entity.id
_entity.type
_entity.pdbx_description
1 polymer ?
#
loop_
_entity_poly.entity_id
_entity_poly.type
_entity_poly.pdbx_seq_one_letter_code
_entity_poly.pdbx_strand_id
1 'polypeptide(L)'
;YDVYGNLLGLLASHPVTPLVSLHHLDVVEPIFPNVTRVEALQRLTIPMKLDSAGLMQQSICYDKSKRWTVSVSWGFVVQIFRGVFSPREMEMPSRTFLNWYRRADYTAYAFNTRPVSRNPCQKPFVFYFSKAKSNDTTQQTLTEYERHRVPHPECRWKMANPSSIDKV
;
A
#
# COMPACT_ATOMS: atom_id res chain seq x y z
N TYR A 1 -2.61 12.82 10.56
CA TYR A 1 -1.17 13.12 10.62
C TYR A 1 -0.82 14.03 9.46
N ASP A 2 0.13 14.94 9.65
CA ASP A 2 0.49 15.92 8.63
C ASP A 2 1.84 15.52 8.02
N VAL A 3 1.84 15.32 6.71
CA VAL A 3 3.00 14.80 5.95
C VAL A 3 2.97 15.35 4.52
N TYR A 4 4.10 15.30 3.84
CA TYR A 4 4.23 15.67 2.42
C TYR A 4 4.56 14.45 1.54
N GLY A 5 4.35 14.58 0.24
CA GLY A 5 4.83 13.62 -0.75
C GLY A 5 3.96 12.37 -0.86
N ASN A 6 4.60 11.21 -0.98
CA ASN A 6 3.91 9.96 -1.31
C ASN A 6 3.31 9.25 -0.08
N LEU A 7 1.98 9.11 -0.04
CA LEU A 7 1.26 8.51 1.09
C LEU A 7 1.22 6.98 1.10
N LEU A 8 1.81 6.30 0.11
CA LEU A 8 1.70 4.85 -0.08
C LEU A 8 1.95 4.06 1.21
N GLY A 9 3.07 4.31 1.89
CA GLY A 9 3.43 3.56 3.08
C GLY A 9 2.56 3.87 4.29
N LEU A 10 1.97 5.07 4.36
CA LEU A 10 1.04 5.44 5.44
C LEU A 10 -0.31 4.76 5.25
N LEU A 11 -0.87 4.85 4.04
CA LEU A 11 -2.21 4.34 3.74
C LEU A 11 -2.23 2.81 3.55
N ALA A 12 -1.15 2.22 3.03
CA ALA A 12 -1.05 0.76 2.87
C ALA A 12 -0.92 0.00 4.20
N SER A 13 -0.44 0.67 5.24
CA SER A 13 -0.32 0.13 6.60
C SER A 13 -1.42 0.66 7.52
N HIS A 14 -2.55 1.13 6.97
CA HIS A 14 -3.66 1.59 7.80
C HIS A 14 -4.18 0.43 8.67
N PRO A 15 -4.30 0.62 9.99
CA PRO A 15 -4.70 -0.45 10.90
C PRO A 15 -6.15 -0.88 10.64
N VAL A 16 -6.56 -1.97 11.30
CA VAL A 16 -7.93 -2.54 11.28
C VAL A 16 -8.89 -1.62 12.05
N THR A 17 -9.12 -0.43 11.50
CA THR A 17 -9.97 0.64 12.01
C THR A 17 -10.56 1.40 10.83
N PRO A 18 -11.73 2.08 10.96
CA PRO A 18 -12.30 2.86 9.88
C PRO A 18 -11.42 4.05 9.47
N LEU A 19 -11.23 4.24 8.16
CA LEU A 19 -10.61 5.45 7.62
C LEU A 19 -11.63 6.61 7.70
N VAL A 20 -11.32 7.63 8.51
CA VAL A 20 -12.28 8.72 8.78
C VAL A 20 -12.12 9.90 7.81
N SER A 21 -10.90 10.39 7.64
CA SER A 21 -10.65 11.61 6.86
C SER A 21 -9.27 11.62 6.23
N LEU A 22 -9.17 12.19 5.04
CA LEU A 22 -7.92 12.60 4.42
C LEU A 22 -7.92 14.12 4.29
N HIS A 23 -6.87 14.77 4.76
CA HIS A 23 -6.65 16.21 4.64
C HIS A 23 -5.28 16.48 3.98
N HIS A 24 -4.97 17.75 3.70
CA HIS A 24 -3.74 18.16 3.02
C HIS A 24 -3.54 17.54 1.62
N LEU A 25 -4.63 17.28 0.92
CA LEU A 25 -4.62 16.67 -0.41
C LEU A 25 -3.87 17.54 -1.44
N ASP A 26 -3.76 18.84 -1.21
CA ASP A 26 -3.05 19.84 -2.01
C ASP A 26 -1.52 19.69 -1.99
N VAL A 27 -0.95 19.14 -0.92
CA VAL A 27 0.50 19.04 -0.71
C VAL A 27 1.08 17.62 -0.78
N VAL A 28 0.22 16.61 -0.92
CA VAL A 28 0.60 15.20 -1.12
C VAL A 28 0.50 14.81 -2.59
N GLU A 29 1.21 13.75 -2.98
CA GLU A 29 1.06 13.14 -4.29
C GLU A 29 -0.33 12.48 -4.43
N PRO A 30 -0.87 12.33 -5.66
CA PRO A 30 -2.05 11.51 -5.89
C PRO A 30 -1.86 10.10 -5.32
N ILE A 31 -2.87 9.58 -4.60
CA ILE A 31 -2.80 8.26 -3.97
C ILE A 31 -2.75 7.12 -4.99
N PHE A 32 -3.22 7.36 -6.22
CA PHE A 32 -3.08 6.45 -7.35
C PHE A 32 -2.11 7.03 -8.38
N PRO A 33 -1.28 6.20 -9.03
CA PRO A 33 -0.33 6.67 -10.03
C PRO A 33 -1.02 7.10 -11.33
N ASN A 34 -0.37 7.99 -12.08
CA ASN A 34 -0.77 8.44 -13.42
C ASN A 34 -2.17 9.08 -13.50
N VAL A 35 -2.66 9.63 -12.39
CA VAL A 35 -3.92 10.36 -12.31
C VAL A 35 -3.74 11.62 -11.46
N THR A 36 -4.64 12.58 -11.60
CA THR A 36 -4.70 13.76 -10.74
C THR A 36 -5.21 13.40 -9.34
N ARG A 37 -5.05 14.32 -8.38
CA ARG A 37 -5.57 14.16 -7.01
C ARG A 37 -7.08 13.91 -6.98
N VAL A 38 -7.84 14.65 -7.79
CA VAL A 38 -9.30 14.54 -7.84
C VAL A 38 -9.72 13.19 -8.44
N GLU A 39 -9.11 12.79 -9.55
CA GLU A 39 -9.36 11.47 -10.16
C GLU A 39 -8.98 10.32 -9.21
N ALA A 40 -7.91 10.48 -8.44
CA ALA A 40 -7.51 9.50 -7.43
C ALA A 40 -8.58 9.34 -6.33
N LEU A 41 -9.17 10.44 -5.86
CA LEU A 41 -10.28 10.41 -4.90
C LEU A 41 -11.54 9.80 -5.51
N GLN A 42 -11.87 10.16 -6.76
CA GLN A 42 -13.00 9.56 -7.47
C GLN A 42 -12.84 8.05 -7.59
N ARG A 43 -11.64 7.56 -7.92
CA ARG A 43 -11.33 6.12 -7.94
C ARG A 43 -11.47 5.47 -6.57
N LEU A 44 -11.04 6.14 -5.50
CA LEU A 44 -11.20 5.65 -4.12
C LEU A 44 -12.67 5.50 -3.72
N THR A 45 -13.58 6.26 -4.31
CA THR A 45 -15.02 6.12 -4.00
C THR A 45 -15.60 4.76 -4.43
N ILE A 46 -14.95 4.06 -5.37
CA ILE A 46 -15.43 2.75 -5.85
C ILE A 46 -15.42 1.71 -4.72
N PRO A 47 -14.28 1.38 -4.09
CA PRO A 47 -14.26 0.45 -2.97
C PRO A 47 -14.97 1.04 -1.73
N MET A 48 -14.88 2.36 -1.50
CA MET A 48 -15.57 3.00 -0.38
C MET A 48 -17.10 2.76 -0.39
N LYS A 49 -17.73 2.74 -1.57
CA LYS A 49 -19.17 2.46 -1.70
C LYS A 49 -19.53 1.00 -1.49
N LEU A 50 -18.56 0.08 -1.59
CA LEU A 50 -18.77 -1.35 -1.41
C LEU A 50 -18.58 -1.76 0.04
N ASP A 51 -17.53 -1.25 0.69
CA ASP A 51 -17.27 -1.43 2.12
C ASP A 51 -16.42 -0.27 2.64
N SER A 52 -17.10 0.75 3.19
CA SER A 52 -16.42 1.90 3.78
C SER A 52 -15.68 1.55 5.08
N ALA A 53 -16.12 0.51 5.81
CA ALA A 53 -15.51 0.12 7.07
C ALA A 53 -14.16 -0.55 6.84
N GLY A 54 -14.04 -1.38 5.80
CA GLY A 54 -12.81 -2.07 5.38
C GLY A 54 -11.82 -1.22 4.58
N LEU A 55 -12.17 0.01 4.20
CA LEU A 55 -11.36 0.85 3.32
C LEU A 55 -9.93 1.06 3.87
N MET A 56 -8.93 0.75 3.05
CA MET A 56 -7.49 0.80 3.35
C MET A 56 -7.00 -0.12 4.47
N GLN A 57 -7.87 -0.87 5.15
CA GLN A 57 -7.45 -1.75 6.24
C GLN A 57 -6.43 -2.79 5.75
N GLN A 58 -5.36 -2.93 6.52
CA GLN A 58 -4.28 -3.84 6.21
C GLN A 58 -4.59 -5.26 6.70
N SER A 59 -4.36 -6.24 5.81
CA SER A 59 -4.26 -7.67 6.12
C SER A 59 -2.90 -8.19 5.65
N ILE A 60 -2.27 -9.04 6.47
CA ILE A 60 -0.91 -9.55 6.21
C ILE A 60 -0.99 -11.07 6.02
N CYS A 61 -0.62 -11.51 4.82
CA CYS A 61 -0.64 -12.91 4.39
C CYS A 61 0.78 -13.40 4.06
N TYR A 62 0.99 -14.71 4.17
CA TYR A 62 2.29 -15.33 3.90
C TYR A 62 2.17 -16.47 2.90
N ASP A 63 2.90 -16.38 1.79
CA ASP A 63 3.09 -17.52 0.88
C ASP A 63 4.33 -18.29 1.33
N LYS A 64 4.11 -19.41 2.03
CA LYS A 64 5.19 -20.27 2.55
C LYS A 64 6.05 -20.88 1.44
N SER A 65 5.43 -21.24 0.30
CA SER A 65 6.12 -21.91 -0.81
C SER A 65 7.09 -20.97 -1.51
N LYS A 66 6.66 -19.73 -1.73
CA LYS A 66 7.46 -18.70 -2.41
C LYS A 66 8.31 -17.86 -1.44
N ARG A 67 8.06 -18.02 -0.13
CA ARG A 67 8.62 -17.21 0.97
C ARG A 67 8.35 -15.72 0.76
N TRP A 68 7.10 -15.38 0.52
CA TRP A 68 6.67 -14.00 0.35
C TRP A 68 5.80 -13.53 1.52
N THR A 69 5.88 -12.23 1.81
CA THR A 69 4.90 -11.52 2.62
C THR A 69 4.02 -10.72 1.67
N VAL A 70 2.70 -10.86 1.79
CA VAL A 70 1.70 -10.16 0.99
C VAL A 70 0.92 -9.25 1.93
N SER A 71 1.04 -7.93 1.75
CA SER A 71 0.25 -6.95 2.47
C SER A 71 -0.88 -6.48 1.59
N VAL A 72 -2.11 -6.65 2.03
CA VAL A 72 -3.32 -6.23 1.33
C VAL A 72 -3.91 -5.05 2.08
N SER A 73 -3.98 -3.89 1.45
CA SER A 73 -4.72 -2.72 1.90
C SER A 73 -5.97 -2.60 1.04
N TRP A 74 -7.11 -3.01 1.61
CA TRP A 74 -8.31 -3.25 0.83
C TRP A 74 -8.81 -1.98 0.14
N GLY A 75 -9.10 -2.07 -1.16
CA GLY A 75 -9.53 -0.91 -1.96
C GLY A 75 -8.42 0.09 -2.32
N PHE A 76 -7.17 -0.19 -1.93
CA PHE A 76 -6.04 0.70 -2.21
C PHE A 76 -4.88 0.00 -2.90
N VAL A 77 -4.11 -0.85 -2.20
CA VAL A 77 -2.94 -1.51 -2.76
C VAL A 77 -2.71 -2.92 -2.22
N VAL A 78 -2.09 -3.76 -3.04
CA VAL A 78 -1.43 -4.99 -2.60
C VAL A 78 0.08 -4.83 -2.77
N GLN A 79 0.85 -5.22 -1.76
CA GLN A 79 2.30 -5.20 -1.78
C GLN A 79 2.84 -6.62 -1.58
N ILE A 80 3.61 -7.12 -2.53
CA ILE A 80 4.30 -8.41 -2.42
C ILE A 80 5.77 -8.16 -2.13
N PHE A 81 6.22 -8.61 -0.97
CA PHE A 81 7.60 -8.55 -0.52
C PHE A 81 8.26 -9.91 -0.68
N ARG A 82 9.51 -9.93 -1.14
CA ARG A 82 10.37 -11.09 -0.99
C ARG A 82 10.81 -11.21 0.47
N GLY A 83 10.68 -12.40 1.04
CA GLY A 83 11.02 -12.67 2.43
C GLY A 83 9.80 -12.66 3.35
N VAL A 84 10.01 -13.11 4.58
CA VAL A 84 9.01 -13.15 5.64
C VAL A 84 9.29 -11.99 6.59
N PHE A 85 8.37 -11.04 6.65
CA PHE A 85 8.41 -9.92 7.60
C PHE A 85 7.47 -10.21 8.76
N SER A 86 7.80 -9.73 9.96
CA SER A 86 6.88 -9.85 11.08
C SER A 86 5.66 -8.94 10.92
N PRO A 87 4.50 -9.26 11.51
CA PRO A 87 3.34 -8.37 11.50
C PRO A 87 3.68 -6.96 12.01
N ARG A 88 4.45 -6.88 13.10
CA ARG A 88 4.94 -5.62 13.67
C ARG A 88 5.72 -4.78 12.66
N GLU A 89 6.56 -5.40 11.83
CA GLU A 89 7.28 -4.68 10.77
C GLU A 89 6.36 -4.23 9.63
N MET A 90 5.30 -4.97 9.34
CA MET A 90 4.38 -4.67 8.25
C MET A 90 3.34 -3.60 8.62
N GLU A 91 2.93 -3.56 9.88
CA GLU A 91 2.04 -2.55 10.46
C GLU A 91 2.75 -1.19 10.62
N MET A 92 4.08 -1.16 10.72
CA MET A 92 4.84 0.09 10.74
C MET A 92 4.91 0.70 9.33
N PRO A 93 4.35 1.92 9.11
CA PRO A 93 4.37 2.57 7.81
C PRO A 93 5.79 2.72 7.24
N SER A 94 5.98 2.26 6.00
CA SER A 94 7.23 2.50 5.28
C SER A 94 7.39 3.98 4.95
N ARG A 95 8.55 4.57 5.23
CA ARG A 95 8.85 5.97 4.91
C ARG A 95 8.86 6.21 3.39
N THR A 96 7.71 6.62 2.87
CA THR A 96 7.47 7.04 1.47
C THR A 96 7.07 8.52 1.40
N PHE A 97 6.66 9.07 2.54
CA PHE A 97 6.31 10.46 2.77
C PHE A 97 7.44 11.19 3.51
N LEU A 98 7.34 12.52 3.55
CA LEU A 98 8.22 13.41 4.29
C LEU A 98 7.46 13.99 5.50
N ASN A 99 8.22 14.34 6.55
CA ASN A 99 7.69 15.07 7.69
C ASN A 99 7.11 16.43 7.26
N TRP A 100 6.07 16.91 7.97
CA TRP A 100 5.57 18.28 7.84
C TRP A 100 6.68 19.33 7.98
N TYR A 101 7.56 19.14 8.97
CA TYR A 101 8.79 19.90 9.09
C TYR A 101 9.86 19.27 8.21
N ARG A 102 9.98 19.74 6.96
CA ARG A 102 10.83 19.14 5.92
C ARG A 102 12.31 18.95 6.29
N ARG A 103 12.84 19.70 7.28
CA ARG A 103 14.23 19.60 7.77
C ARG A 103 14.38 18.74 9.03
N ALA A 104 13.28 18.27 9.60
CA ALA A 104 13.30 17.45 10.80
C ALA A 104 13.72 16.01 10.47
N ASP A 105 14.32 15.35 11.44
CA ASP A 105 14.77 13.97 11.28
C ASP A 105 13.61 12.96 11.37
N TYR A 106 13.94 11.67 11.35
CA TYR A 106 12.96 10.60 11.41
C TYR A 106 12.32 10.41 12.81
N THR A 107 12.81 11.09 13.84
CA THR A 107 12.23 11.05 15.19
C THR A 107 11.09 12.06 15.35
N ALA A 108 10.98 13.02 14.44
CA ALA A 108 9.98 14.07 14.48
C ALA A 108 8.60 13.66 13.93
N TYR A 109 8.38 12.39 13.56
CA TYR A 109 7.05 11.91 13.18
C TYR A 109 6.19 11.70 14.43
N ALA A 110 4.91 12.03 14.35
CA ALA A 110 3.94 11.78 15.43
C ALA A 110 3.62 10.28 15.64
N PHE A 111 4.22 9.39 14.87
CA PHE A 111 4.00 7.94 14.88
C PHE A 111 5.26 7.19 14.43
N ASN A 112 5.33 5.90 14.77
CA ASN A 112 6.47 5.07 14.42
C ASN A 112 6.50 4.79 12.91
N THR A 113 7.67 4.93 12.30
CA THR A 113 7.86 4.65 10.87
C THR A 113 8.96 3.62 10.65
N ARG A 114 8.74 2.71 9.71
CA ARG A 114 9.75 1.73 9.29
C ARG A 114 10.75 2.40 8.34
N PRO A 115 12.08 2.25 8.56
CA PRO A 115 13.07 2.73 7.62
C PRO A 115 12.88 2.11 6.24
N VAL A 116 13.26 2.86 5.20
CA VAL A 116 13.37 2.31 3.85
C VAL A 116 14.40 1.19 3.88
N SER A 117 14.03 0.01 3.39
CA SER A 117 14.97 -1.11 3.37
C SER A 117 16.20 -0.76 2.52
N ARG A 118 17.38 -1.02 3.08
CA ARG A 118 18.65 -0.87 2.37
C ARG A 118 18.91 -2.04 1.40
N ASN A 119 18.19 -3.16 1.57
CA ASN A 119 18.37 -4.32 0.71
C ASN A 119 17.48 -4.18 -0.55
N PRO A 120 18.07 -4.14 -1.75
CA PRO A 120 17.31 -3.98 -2.99
C PRO A 120 16.26 -5.09 -3.21
N CYS A 121 16.54 -6.31 -2.74
CA CYS A 121 15.61 -7.44 -2.87
C CYS A 121 14.30 -7.26 -2.10
N GLN A 122 14.31 -6.45 -1.05
CA GLN A 122 13.17 -6.20 -0.18
C GLN A 122 12.26 -5.08 -0.69
N LYS A 123 12.59 -4.44 -1.82
CA LYS A 123 11.68 -3.51 -2.50
C LYS A 123 10.39 -4.27 -2.89
N PRO A 124 9.21 -3.82 -2.44
CA PRO A 124 7.95 -4.50 -2.76
C PRO A 124 7.54 -4.29 -4.20
N PHE A 125 6.86 -5.29 -4.75
CA PHE A 125 6.03 -5.14 -5.94
C PHE A 125 4.67 -4.59 -5.49
N VAL A 126 4.31 -3.42 -6.02
CA VAL A 126 3.08 -2.71 -5.65
C VAL A 126 2.04 -2.90 -6.75
N PHE A 127 0.83 -3.25 -6.36
CA PHE A 127 -0.34 -3.39 -7.23
C PHE A 127 -1.42 -2.44 -6.73
N TYR A 128 -1.88 -1.51 -7.56
CA TYR A 128 -2.91 -0.55 -7.19
C TYR A 128 -4.30 -1.06 -7.55
N PHE A 129 -5.28 -0.75 -6.70
CA PHE A 129 -6.68 -1.08 -6.92
C PHE A 129 -7.13 -0.62 -8.30
N SER A 130 -7.60 -1.52 -9.16
CA SER A 130 -8.06 -1.24 -10.53
C SER A 130 -9.58 -1.14 -10.59
N LYS A 131 -10.28 -2.18 -10.14
CA LYS A 131 -11.74 -2.26 -10.19
C LYS A 131 -12.27 -3.22 -9.14
N ALA A 132 -13.56 -3.13 -8.86
CA ALA A 132 -14.26 -4.05 -7.98
C ALA A 132 -15.55 -4.55 -8.64
N LYS A 133 -15.99 -5.75 -8.24
CA LYS A 133 -17.28 -6.34 -8.60
C LYS A 133 -17.94 -6.86 -7.33
N SER A 134 -19.20 -6.49 -7.12
CA SER A 134 -20.06 -7.17 -6.16
C SER A 134 -20.75 -8.33 -6.84
N ASN A 135 -20.83 -9.47 -6.17
CA ASN A 135 -21.70 -10.57 -6.56
C ASN A 135 -22.88 -10.63 -5.59
N ASP A 136 -24.04 -10.18 -6.04
CA ASP A 136 -25.25 -10.09 -5.22
C ASP A 136 -25.74 -11.47 -4.76
N THR A 137 -25.45 -12.53 -5.52
CA THR A 137 -25.87 -13.90 -5.22
C THR A 137 -25.03 -14.53 -4.10
N THR A 138 -23.72 -14.23 -4.05
CA THR A 138 -22.81 -14.78 -3.02
C THR A 138 -22.54 -13.79 -1.88
N GLN A 139 -23.02 -12.54 -1.99
CA GLN A 139 -22.67 -11.42 -1.12
C GLN A 139 -21.15 -11.22 -0.97
N GLN A 140 -20.40 -11.52 -2.03
CA GLN A 140 -18.94 -11.40 -2.04
C GLN A 140 -18.52 -10.22 -2.90
N THR A 141 -17.52 -9.48 -2.40
CA THR A 141 -16.86 -8.42 -3.17
C THR A 141 -15.52 -8.94 -3.70
N LEU A 142 -15.33 -8.86 -5.01
CA LEU A 142 -14.07 -9.15 -5.69
C LEU A 142 -13.40 -7.84 -6.08
N THR A 143 -12.16 -7.63 -5.64
CA THR A 143 -11.33 -6.48 -6.03
C THR A 143 -10.14 -6.97 -6.87
N GLU A 144 -9.85 -6.28 -7.97
CA GLU A 144 -8.69 -6.54 -8.84
C GLU A 144 -7.67 -5.41 -8.68
N TYR A 145 -6.38 -5.76 -8.60
CA TYR A 145 -5.28 -4.82 -8.49
C TYR A 145 -4.29 -5.02 -9.64
N GLU A 146 -3.79 -3.91 -10.18
CA GLU A 146 -2.88 -3.91 -11.32
C GLU A 146 -1.49 -3.46 -10.93
N ARG A 147 -0.49 -4.14 -11.48
CA ARG A 147 0.90 -3.89 -11.14
C ARG A 147 1.35 -2.49 -11.53
N HIS A 148 1.97 -1.80 -10.57
CA HIS A 148 2.71 -0.58 -10.82
C HIS A 148 4.08 -0.91 -11.43
N ARG A 149 4.22 -0.69 -12.74
CA ARG A 149 5.44 -0.98 -13.48
C ARG A 149 6.49 0.11 -13.27
N VAL A 150 7.31 -0.08 -12.24
CA VAL A 150 8.51 0.73 -11.98
C VAL A 150 9.76 -0.12 -12.03
N PRO A 151 10.92 0.48 -12.37
CA PRO A 151 12.20 -0.21 -12.29
C PRO A 151 12.41 -0.82 -10.90
N HIS A 152 12.67 -2.13 -10.88
CA HIS A 152 13.06 -2.85 -9.68
C HIS A 152 14.57 -3.07 -9.71
N PRO A 153 15.28 -2.84 -8.60
CA PRO A 153 16.71 -3.09 -8.54
C PRO A 153 16.97 -4.60 -8.71
N GLU A 154 18.17 -4.92 -9.19
CA GLU A 154 18.60 -6.32 -9.27
C GLU A 154 18.57 -6.96 -7.88
N CYS A 155 18.04 -8.18 -7.83
CA CYS A 155 17.96 -8.96 -6.61
C CYS A 155 18.73 -10.27 -6.78
N ARG A 156 19.72 -10.49 -5.90
CA ARG A 156 20.58 -11.69 -5.91
C ARG A 156 20.03 -12.86 -5.10
N TRP A 157 18.88 -12.70 -4.45
CA TRP A 157 18.27 -13.80 -3.69
C TRP A 157 17.76 -14.89 -4.64
N LYS A 158 18.17 -16.14 -4.38
CA LYS A 158 17.70 -17.32 -5.10
C LYS A 158 16.31 -17.71 -4.58
N MET A 159 15.28 -17.00 -5.02
CA MET A 159 13.89 -17.25 -4.62
C MET A 159 12.89 -16.85 -5.70
N ALA A 160 11.64 -17.26 -5.54
CA ALA A 160 10.56 -16.91 -6.45
C ALA A 160 10.45 -15.38 -6.62
N ASN A 161 10.36 -14.95 -7.88
CA ASN A 161 10.29 -13.55 -8.25
C ASN A 161 8.83 -13.16 -8.58
N PRO A 162 8.22 -12.19 -7.87
CA PRO A 162 6.87 -11.70 -8.20
C PRO A 162 6.78 -10.97 -9.55
N SER A 163 7.88 -10.81 -10.29
CA SER A 163 7.92 -10.04 -11.54
C SER A 163 7.12 -10.63 -12.70
N SER A 164 6.59 -11.85 -12.60
CA SER A 164 5.67 -12.43 -13.58
C SER A 164 4.20 -12.11 -13.29
N ILE A 165 3.89 -11.54 -12.13
CA ILE A 165 2.52 -11.19 -11.74
C ILE A 165 2.20 -9.81 -12.29
N ASP A 166 1.13 -9.71 -13.08
CA ASP A 166 0.62 -8.44 -13.60
C ASP A 166 -0.64 -7.95 -12.87
N LYS A 167 -1.44 -8.89 -12.37
CA LYS A 167 -2.68 -8.63 -11.64
C LYS A 167 -2.82 -9.57 -10.46
N VAL A 168 -3.47 -9.08 -9.40
CA VAL A 168 -3.85 -9.85 -8.20
C VAL A 168 -5.29 -9.57 -7.82
#